data_AF-A0A5B2W3W6-F1
#
_entry.id   AF-A0A5B2W3W6-F1
#
_cell.length_a   1.000
_cell.length_b   1.000
_cell.length_c   1.000
_cell.angle_alpha   90.00
_cell.angle_beta   90.00
_cell.angle_gamma   90.00
#
_symmetry.space_group_name_H-M   'P 1'
#
loop_
_entity.id
_entity.type
_entity.pdbx_description
1 polymer ?
#
loop_
_entity_poly.entity_id
_entity_poly.type
_entity_poly.pdbx_seq_one_letter_code
_entity_poly.pdbx_strand_id
1 'polypeptide(L)'
;MADFTHLQDFLQPISKAYLNDDQEYDAAQIGGITDLYEEEGQLPDLEAADVILLGVGEERGYGPGKKGPNAPDIIRKEFYNLYYWHKDVKVADLGNLQQGVSLADTYAALRTVLAELLHVHKPVIILGGSHDLTYAQYQAYASQQFVVEVSVADALIDLQEESPIPATGFLMDMLTEQPNYIKHYNHIGFQSYFVHPRMLETLDKLRFDCYRLGKVRENLEESEPVLRNSDMFSLDISVIKHTEAPANRLSPNGFSGEEACALSRYAGMSSQLSSYGIYGYRPAQDRDQLTARQIAQMLWYFIDGRSVRNKEALLEERDAFWEFHIACADIDTVFLKSKKTGRWWMQLPGKDFVPCAYSDYLMASNNEIPERWLRHQERL
;
A
#
# COMPACT_ATOMS: atom_id res chain seq x y z
N MET A 1 -24.91 7.88 -9.91
CA MET A 1 -24.61 7.57 -8.51
C MET A 1 -24.47 6.08 -8.42
N ALA A 2 -23.29 5.61 -8.03
CA ALA A 2 -23.11 4.20 -7.71
C ALA A 2 -23.92 3.88 -6.45
N ASP A 3 -24.66 2.77 -6.46
CA ASP A 3 -25.48 2.34 -5.32
C ASP A 3 -24.64 1.42 -4.42
N PHE A 4 -24.17 1.96 -3.30
CA PHE A 4 -23.35 1.24 -2.32
C PHE A 4 -24.17 0.61 -1.19
N THR A 5 -25.51 0.66 -1.24
CA THR A 5 -26.35 0.19 -0.14
C THR A 5 -26.10 -1.27 0.23
N HIS A 6 -25.79 -2.12 -0.74
CA HIS A 6 -25.44 -3.53 -0.52
C HIS A 6 -24.14 -3.75 0.27
N LEU A 7 -23.24 -2.76 0.35
CA LEU A 7 -22.03 -2.88 1.15
C LEU A 7 -22.33 -2.95 2.66
N GLN A 8 -23.46 -2.38 3.10
CA GLN A 8 -23.84 -2.34 4.51
C GLN A 8 -23.98 -3.74 5.13
N ASP A 9 -24.39 -4.73 4.33
CA ASP A 9 -24.52 -6.13 4.76
C ASP A 9 -23.17 -6.76 5.18
N PHE A 10 -22.06 -6.16 4.77
CA PHE A 10 -20.70 -6.62 5.06
C PHE A 10 -19.98 -5.74 6.08
N LEU A 11 -20.55 -4.60 6.47
CA LEU A 11 -19.85 -3.56 7.22
C LEU A 11 -20.48 -3.34 8.59
N GLN A 12 -19.63 -3.05 9.57
CA GLN A 12 -19.98 -2.69 10.92
C GLN A 12 -19.65 -1.22 11.15
N PRO A 13 -20.61 -0.39 11.58
CA PRO A 13 -20.36 1.00 11.88
C PRO A 13 -19.42 1.15 13.08
N ILE A 14 -18.77 2.31 13.16
CA ILE A 14 -17.83 2.66 14.22
C ILE A 14 -18.21 3.98 14.86
N SER A 15 -17.99 4.10 16.18
CA SER A 15 -18.41 5.28 16.95
C SER A 15 -17.22 6.19 17.24
N LYS A 16 -17.31 7.48 16.84
CA LYS A 16 -16.30 8.49 17.22
C LYS A 16 -16.19 8.65 18.73
N ALA A 17 -17.31 8.62 19.43
CA ALA A 17 -17.35 8.72 20.89
C ALA A 17 -16.55 7.57 21.53
N TYR A 18 -16.77 6.33 21.09
CA TYR A 18 -15.98 5.19 21.57
C TYR A 18 -14.48 5.31 21.23
N LEU A 19 -14.15 5.75 20.01
CA LEU A 19 -12.76 5.93 19.57
C LEU A 19 -12.04 7.05 20.32
N ASN A 20 -12.77 8.03 20.86
CA ASN A 20 -12.20 9.20 21.52
C ASN A 20 -12.57 9.30 23.02
N ASP A 21 -12.88 8.18 23.66
CA ASP A 21 -13.22 8.13 25.10
C ASP A 21 -14.31 9.15 25.50
N ASP A 22 -15.39 9.21 24.71
CA ASP A 22 -16.53 10.13 24.80
C ASP A 22 -16.21 11.63 24.65
N GLN A 23 -15.00 11.96 24.18
CA GLN A 23 -14.62 13.33 23.85
C GLN A 23 -14.95 13.67 22.39
N GLU A 24 -15.28 14.93 22.14
CA GLU A 24 -15.38 15.42 20.76
C GLU A 24 -13.99 15.63 20.17
N TYR A 25 -13.83 15.33 18.88
CA TYR A 25 -12.63 15.71 18.14
C TYR A 25 -12.66 17.21 17.85
N ASP A 26 -11.50 17.85 17.90
CA ASP A 26 -11.34 19.21 17.37
C ASP A 26 -11.61 19.21 15.86
N ALA A 27 -12.20 20.29 15.33
CA ALA A 27 -12.54 20.41 13.92
C ALA A 27 -11.31 20.40 12.98
N ALA A 28 -10.10 20.60 13.52
CA ALA A 28 -8.84 20.48 12.80
C ALA A 28 -8.17 19.10 12.98
N GLN A 29 -8.72 18.19 13.79
CA GLN A 29 -8.24 16.81 13.88
C GLN A 29 -8.84 15.96 12.76
N ILE A 30 -8.13 14.88 12.39
CA ILE A 30 -8.59 13.90 11.40
C ILE A 30 -9.99 13.38 11.77
N GLY A 31 -10.22 13.01 13.03
CA GLY A 31 -11.52 12.50 13.48
C GLY A 31 -12.67 13.51 13.34
N GLY A 32 -12.36 14.81 13.44
CA GLY A 32 -13.33 15.90 13.27
C GLY A 32 -13.74 16.15 11.82
N ILE A 33 -12.91 15.76 10.85
CA ILE A 33 -13.17 15.99 9.41
C ILE A 33 -13.58 14.73 8.64
N THR A 34 -13.24 13.54 9.12
CA THR A 34 -13.52 12.28 8.43
C THR A 34 -15.02 12.04 8.38
N ASP A 35 -15.52 11.77 7.17
CA ASP A 35 -16.89 11.29 6.96
C ASP A 35 -16.95 9.80 7.30
N LEU A 36 -17.72 9.44 8.32
CA LEU A 36 -17.60 8.16 9.00
C LEU A 36 -18.91 7.38 8.94
N TYR A 37 -18.84 6.08 8.68
CA TYR A 37 -19.97 5.17 8.85
C TYR A 37 -20.28 4.96 10.35
N GLU A 38 -21.12 5.82 10.93
CA GLU A 38 -21.50 5.80 12.35
C GLU A 38 -22.83 5.10 12.62
N GLU A 39 -23.78 5.19 11.69
CA GLU A 39 -25.14 4.68 11.85
C GLU A 39 -25.51 3.73 10.70
N GLU A 40 -26.10 2.60 11.04
CA GLU A 40 -26.59 1.62 10.07
C GLU A 40 -27.55 2.28 9.07
N GLY A 41 -27.31 2.07 7.78
CA GLY A 41 -28.07 2.75 6.72
C GLY A 41 -27.42 4.03 6.16
N GLN A 42 -26.45 4.63 6.85
CA GLN A 42 -25.86 5.93 6.48
C GLN A 42 -24.37 5.81 6.14
N LEU A 43 -24.06 5.28 4.95
CA LEU A 43 -22.68 5.25 4.47
C LEU A 43 -22.14 6.67 4.18
N PRO A 44 -20.82 6.89 4.37
CA PRO A 44 -20.17 8.16 4.00
C PRO A 44 -20.23 8.40 2.48
N ASP A 45 -20.06 9.66 2.07
CA ASP A 45 -20.04 10.05 0.66
C ASP A 45 -18.75 9.62 -0.02
N LEU A 46 -18.77 8.40 -0.58
CA LEU A 46 -17.63 7.82 -1.29
C LEU A 46 -17.29 8.53 -2.60
N GLU A 47 -18.28 9.19 -3.24
CA GLU A 47 -18.02 9.93 -4.48
C GLU A 47 -17.23 11.22 -4.19
N ALA A 48 -17.53 11.88 -3.07
CA ALA A 48 -16.81 13.06 -2.61
C ALA A 48 -15.44 12.75 -1.98
N ALA A 49 -15.20 11.51 -1.53
CA ALA A 49 -13.96 11.11 -0.91
C ALA A 49 -12.78 11.07 -1.90
N ASP A 50 -11.58 11.35 -1.41
CA ASP A 50 -10.32 11.16 -2.14
C ASP A 50 -9.56 9.91 -1.69
N VAL A 51 -9.82 9.47 -0.45
CA VAL A 51 -9.27 8.29 0.19
C VAL A 51 -10.37 7.61 0.99
N ILE A 52 -10.45 6.29 0.94
CA ILE A 52 -11.42 5.48 1.67
C ILE A 52 -10.67 4.60 2.67
N LEU A 53 -11.08 4.59 3.94
CA LEU A 53 -10.55 3.68 4.96
C LEU A 53 -11.51 2.49 5.14
N LEU A 54 -10.95 1.30 5.30
CA LEU A 54 -11.66 0.08 5.63
C LEU A 54 -10.89 -0.71 6.68
N GLY A 55 -11.52 -1.02 7.80
CA GLY A 55 -10.92 -1.86 8.84
C GLY A 55 -11.23 -3.34 8.62
N VAL A 56 -10.23 -4.20 8.72
CA VAL A 56 -10.39 -5.65 8.55
C VAL A 56 -9.63 -6.36 9.67
N GLY A 57 -10.27 -6.48 10.84
CA GLY A 57 -9.65 -7.05 12.05
C GLY A 57 -9.48 -8.58 12.05
N GLU A 58 -9.43 -9.23 10.89
CA GLU A 58 -9.26 -10.69 10.74
C GLU A 58 -7.81 -11.11 11.00
N GLU A 59 -7.61 -12.05 11.92
CA GLU A 59 -6.29 -12.51 12.36
C GLU A 59 -6.13 -14.04 12.27
N ARG A 60 -7.17 -14.78 11.86
CA ARG A 60 -7.15 -16.25 11.83
C ARG A 60 -6.13 -16.81 10.83
N GLY A 61 -5.65 -16.00 9.89
CA GLY A 61 -4.57 -16.39 8.98
C GLY A 61 -3.20 -16.55 9.66
N TYR A 62 -3.01 -16.05 10.88
CA TYR A 62 -1.87 -16.41 11.74
C TYR A 62 -1.99 -17.79 12.41
N GLY A 63 -3.04 -18.55 12.10
CA GLY A 63 -3.31 -19.86 12.66
C GLY A 63 -4.23 -19.80 13.89
N PRO A 64 -4.42 -20.95 14.57
CA PRO A 64 -5.34 -21.03 15.70
C PRO A 64 -4.87 -20.17 16.87
N GLY A 65 -5.76 -19.35 17.41
CA GLY A 65 -5.46 -18.44 18.52
C GLY A 65 -6.71 -17.80 19.10
N LYS A 66 -6.54 -17.10 20.21
CA LYS A 66 -7.61 -16.23 20.74
C LYS A 66 -7.71 -14.99 19.85
N LYS A 67 -8.94 -14.58 19.55
CA LYS A 67 -9.21 -13.30 18.88
C LYS A 67 -8.54 -12.17 19.67
N GLY A 68 -7.69 -11.39 19.00
CA GLY A 68 -7.06 -10.21 19.59
C GLY A 68 -8.05 -9.05 19.75
N PRO A 69 -7.60 -7.93 20.36
CA PRO A 69 -8.32 -6.66 20.31
C PRO A 69 -8.56 -6.21 18.86
N ASN A 70 -9.56 -5.35 18.64
CA ASN A 70 -9.86 -4.83 17.30
C ASN A 70 -8.74 -3.88 16.81
N ALA A 71 -7.78 -4.43 16.07
CA ALA A 71 -6.60 -3.71 15.59
C ALA A 71 -6.93 -2.44 14.76
N PRO A 72 -7.88 -2.48 13.79
CA PRO A 72 -8.33 -1.30 13.07
C PRO A 72 -8.75 -0.13 13.98
N ASP A 73 -9.54 -0.40 15.02
CA ASP A 73 -10.07 0.66 15.88
C ASP A 73 -8.99 1.29 16.76
N ILE A 74 -7.98 0.50 17.18
CA ILE A 74 -6.83 1.02 17.92
C ILE A 74 -5.98 1.92 17.02
N ILE A 75 -5.77 1.54 15.76
CA ILE A 75 -5.10 2.41 14.79
C ILE A 75 -5.90 3.70 14.59
N ARG A 76 -7.23 3.61 14.42
CA ARG A 76 -8.10 4.78 14.26
C ARG A 76 -8.04 5.71 15.46
N LYS A 77 -8.04 5.18 16.68
CA LYS A 77 -7.93 5.98 17.90
C LYS A 77 -6.68 6.86 17.88
N GLU A 78 -5.54 6.33 17.45
CA GLU A 78 -4.30 7.11 17.33
C GLU A 78 -4.33 8.05 16.10
N PHE A 79 -4.87 7.60 14.96
CA PHE A 79 -4.91 8.37 13.72
C PHE A 79 -5.86 9.56 13.77
N TYR A 80 -7.07 9.38 14.30
CA TYR A 80 -8.10 10.40 14.39
C TYR A 80 -7.72 11.56 15.30
N ASN A 81 -6.83 11.31 16.26
CA ASN A 81 -6.29 12.33 17.16
C ASN A 81 -5.22 13.23 16.52
N LEU A 82 -4.69 12.87 15.34
CA LEU A 82 -3.71 13.70 14.64
C LEU A 82 -4.36 14.94 14.02
N TYR A 83 -3.60 16.04 13.94
CA TYR A 83 -4.06 17.25 13.27
C TYR A 83 -3.96 17.14 11.75
N TYR A 84 -4.96 17.71 11.09
CA TYR A 84 -5.08 17.72 9.65
C TYR A 84 -4.63 19.04 9.02
N TRP A 85 -3.75 18.93 8.02
CA TRP A 85 -3.18 20.08 7.31
C TRP A 85 -3.54 20.13 5.82
N HIS A 86 -4.15 19.07 5.27
CA HIS A 86 -4.33 18.86 3.82
C HIS A 86 -5.78 19.05 3.37
N LYS A 87 -6.35 20.25 3.54
CA LYS A 87 -7.79 20.53 3.26
C LYS A 87 -8.27 20.18 1.84
N ASP A 88 -7.34 19.92 0.92
CA ASP A 88 -7.55 19.49 -0.46
C ASP A 88 -7.74 17.97 -0.64
N VAL A 89 -7.70 17.19 0.44
CA VAL A 89 -7.97 15.74 0.43
C VAL A 89 -9.17 15.47 1.33
N LYS A 90 -10.08 14.59 0.92
CA LYS A 90 -11.22 14.14 1.74
C LYS A 90 -11.07 12.68 2.10
N VAL A 91 -11.34 12.35 3.35
CA VAL A 91 -11.28 10.98 3.87
C VAL A 91 -12.68 10.51 4.23
N ALA A 92 -13.08 9.39 3.66
CA ALA A 92 -14.25 8.62 4.11
C ALA A 92 -13.78 7.35 4.81
N ASP A 93 -14.49 6.90 5.84
CA ASP A 93 -14.20 5.65 6.53
C ASP A 93 -15.46 4.79 6.62
N LEU A 94 -15.37 3.60 6.01
CA LEU A 94 -16.44 2.63 5.87
C LEU A 94 -16.67 1.75 7.12
N GLY A 95 -15.94 2.01 8.20
CA GLY A 95 -15.99 1.19 9.41
C GLY A 95 -15.24 -0.12 9.23
N ASN A 96 -15.77 -1.18 9.81
CA ASN A 96 -15.10 -2.48 9.86
C ASN A 96 -15.81 -3.52 9.01
N LEU A 97 -15.07 -4.33 8.26
CA LEU A 97 -15.60 -5.52 7.64
C LEU A 97 -16.04 -6.52 8.71
N GLN A 98 -17.27 -7.01 8.59
CA GLN A 98 -17.79 -8.08 9.41
C GLN A 98 -17.04 -9.39 9.10
N GLN A 99 -16.45 -9.98 10.14
CA GLN A 99 -15.80 -11.28 10.02
C GLN A 99 -16.83 -12.37 9.73
N GLY A 100 -16.55 -13.17 8.70
CA GLY A 100 -17.35 -14.34 8.36
C GLY A 100 -17.18 -15.48 9.36
N VAL A 101 -18.02 -16.52 9.25
CA VAL A 101 -17.96 -17.69 10.14
C VAL A 101 -16.61 -18.41 9.99
N SER A 102 -16.10 -18.53 8.77
CA SER A 102 -14.76 -19.02 8.46
C SER A 102 -13.84 -17.92 7.92
N LEU A 103 -12.54 -18.21 7.85
CA LEU A 103 -11.56 -17.33 7.21
C LEU A 103 -11.88 -17.12 5.71
N ALA A 104 -12.29 -18.19 5.02
CA ALA A 104 -12.70 -18.13 3.62
C ALA A 104 -13.92 -17.23 3.39
N ASP A 105 -14.91 -17.26 4.31
CA ASP A 105 -16.06 -16.36 4.25
C ASP A 105 -15.62 -14.88 4.39
N THR A 106 -14.61 -14.63 5.24
CA THR A 106 -14.06 -13.28 5.42
C THR A 106 -13.30 -12.82 4.19
N TYR A 107 -12.52 -13.70 3.54
CA TYR A 107 -11.90 -13.39 2.25
C TYR A 107 -12.94 -13.08 1.18
N ALA A 108 -14.03 -13.86 1.12
CA ALA A 108 -15.10 -13.62 0.16
C ALA A 108 -15.79 -12.27 0.40
N ALA A 109 -16.06 -11.91 1.66
CA ALA A 109 -16.61 -10.61 2.03
C ALA A 109 -15.66 -9.47 1.66
N LEU A 110 -14.37 -9.57 2.01
CA LEU A 110 -13.37 -8.56 1.70
C LEU A 110 -13.22 -8.36 0.19
N ARG A 111 -13.14 -9.45 -0.57
CA ARG A 111 -13.08 -9.42 -2.04
C ARG A 111 -14.29 -8.68 -2.62
N THR A 112 -15.50 -9.00 -2.16
CA THR A 112 -16.73 -8.36 -2.65
C THR A 112 -16.72 -6.86 -2.37
N VAL A 113 -16.41 -6.45 -1.14
CA VAL A 113 -16.37 -5.03 -0.76
C VAL A 113 -15.31 -4.28 -1.59
N LEU A 114 -14.08 -4.82 -1.67
CA LEU A 114 -13.01 -4.16 -2.42
C LEU A 114 -13.30 -4.09 -3.92
N ALA A 115 -13.90 -5.14 -4.50
CA ALA A 115 -14.25 -5.16 -5.93
C ALA A 115 -15.19 -4.01 -6.31
N GLU A 116 -16.19 -3.71 -5.47
CA GLU A 116 -17.08 -2.57 -5.65
C GLU A 116 -16.33 -1.24 -5.49
N LEU A 117 -15.46 -1.12 -4.48
CA LEU A 117 -14.70 0.11 -4.22
C LEU A 117 -13.67 0.43 -5.31
N LEU A 118 -13.11 -0.59 -5.98
CA LEU A 118 -12.17 -0.40 -7.08
C LEU A 118 -12.79 0.37 -8.27
N HIS A 119 -14.10 0.23 -8.51
CA HIS A 119 -14.82 0.97 -9.56
C HIS A 119 -15.01 2.46 -9.25
N VAL A 120 -14.82 2.88 -8.00
CA VAL A 120 -14.90 4.30 -7.59
C VAL A 120 -13.62 5.05 -7.99
N HIS A 121 -12.55 4.34 -8.37
CA HIS A 121 -11.25 4.91 -8.72
C HIS A 121 -10.65 5.80 -7.61
N LYS A 122 -10.93 5.46 -6.34
CA LYS A 122 -10.33 6.09 -5.17
C LYS A 122 -9.47 5.05 -4.44
N PRO A 123 -8.29 5.44 -3.92
CA PRO A 123 -7.47 4.55 -3.14
C PRO A 123 -8.19 4.11 -1.87
N VAL A 124 -8.29 2.79 -1.68
CA VAL A 124 -8.80 2.17 -0.45
C VAL A 124 -7.63 1.78 0.44
N ILE A 125 -7.57 2.32 1.65
CA ILE A 125 -6.60 1.91 2.66
C ILE A 125 -7.24 0.87 3.57
N ILE A 126 -6.62 -0.30 3.65
CA ILE A 126 -7.06 -1.42 4.48
C ILE A 126 -6.24 -1.44 5.76
N LEU A 127 -6.89 -1.22 6.89
CA LEU A 127 -6.32 -1.46 8.22
C LEU A 127 -6.53 -2.93 8.54
N GLY A 128 -5.60 -3.78 8.14
CA GLY A 128 -5.73 -5.23 8.20
C GLY A 128 -5.24 -5.84 9.50
N GLY A 129 -5.62 -7.10 9.72
CA GLY A 129 -5.05 -7.97 10.74
C GLY A 129 -3.91 -8.80 10.16
N SER A 130 -4.17 -10.05 9.78
CA SER A 130 -3.14 -10.95 9.26
C SER A 130 -2.78 -10.70 7.79
N HIS A 131 -1.52 -10.98 7.43
CA HIS A 131 -0.95 -10.58 6.13
C HIS A 131 -1.51 -11.35 4.93
N ASP A 132 -2.05 -12.54 5.15
CA ASP A 132 -2.81 -13.32 4.18
C ASP A 132 -4.01 -12.59 3.58
N LEU A 133 -4.54 -11.56 4.26
CA LEU A 133 -5.59 -10.69 3.70
C LEU A 133 -5.14 -9.99 2.42
N THR A 134 -3.83 -9.89 2.18
CA THR A 134 -3.25 -9.46 0.88
C THR A 134 -3.77 -10.33 -0.27
N TYR A 135 -3.98 -11.64 -0.06
CA TYR A 135 -4.53 -12.51 -1.09
C TYR A 135 -5.97 -12.12 -1.44
N ALA A 136 -6.83 -11.89 -0.43
CA ALA A 136 -8.19 -11.41 -0.66
C ALA A 136 -8.23 -10.00 -1.30
N GLN A 137 -7.26 -9.13 -0.96
CA GLN A 137 -7.05 -7.84 -1.64
C GLN A 137 -6.74 -8.05 -3.13
N TYR A 138 -5.81 -8.94 -3.49
CA TYR A 138 -5.53 -9.29 -4.89
C TYR A 138 -6.74 -9.90 -5.60
N GLN A 139 -7.47 -10.80 -4.93
CA GLN A 139 -8.65 -11.44 -5.51
C GLN A 139 -9.75 -10.45 -5.92
N ALA A 140 -9.81 -9.26 -5.32
CA ALA A 140 -10.72 -8.21 -5.76
C ALA A 140 -10.38 -7.77 -7.19
N TYR A 141 -9.10 -7.52 -7.49
CA TYR A 141 -8.64 -7.21 -8.84
C TYR A 141 -8.87 -8.36 -9.82
N ALA A 142 -8.51 -9.59 -9.41
CA ALA A 142 -8.70 -10.78 -10.24
C ALA A 142 -10.19 -11.00 -10.58
N SER A 143 -11.10 -10.75 -9.64
CA SER A 143 -12.55 -10.86 -9.88
C SER A 143 -13.08 -9.86 -10.93
N GLN A 144 -12.41 -8.72 -11.06
CA GLN A 144 -12.70 -7.69 -12.06
C GLN A 144 -11.85 -7.83 -13.33
N GLN A 145 -10.99 -8.85 -13.39
CA GLN A 145 -10.05 -9.10 -14.48
C GLN A 145 -9.07 -7.94 -14.72
N PHE A 146 -8.76 -7.17 -13.67
CA PHE A 146 -7.80 -6.07 -13.74
C PHE A 146 -6.38 -6.61 -13.69
N VAL A 147 -5.63 -6.38 -14.77
CA VAL A 147 -4.21 -6.69 -14.84
C VAL A 147 -3.44 -5.65 -14.04
N VAL A 148 -2.70 -6.07 -13.01
CA VAL A 148 -2.14 -5.17 -11.99
C VAL A 148 -0.66 -5.37 -11.73
N GLU A 149 -0.01 -4.27 -11.36
CA GLU A 149 1.31 -4.21 -10.75
C GLU A 149 1.17 -4.27 -9.22
N VAL A 150 1.79 -5.27 -8.60
CA VAL A 150 1.67 -5.53 -7.16
C VAL A 150 2.99 -5.23 -6.46
N SER A 151 2.96 -4.49 -5.37
CA SER A 151 4.09 -4.29 -4.48
C SER A 151 3.79 -4.82 -3.08
N VAL A 152 4.73 -5.53 -2.48
CA VAL A 152 4.68 -5.98 -1.08
C VAL A 152 5.91 -5.45 -0.34
N ALA A 153 5.71 -4.81 0.81
CA ALA A 153 6.78 -4.42 1.73
C ALA A 153 6.75 -5.29 2.99
N ASP A 154 7.78 -6.11 3.17
CA ASP A 154 7.85 -7.14 4.21
C ASP A 154 9.33 -7.49 4.51
N ALA A 155 9.62 -7.85 5.75
CA ALA A 155 10.93 -8.39 6.12
C ALA A 155 11.12 -9.86 5.68
N LEU A 156 10.01 -10.59 5.53
CA LEU A 156 9.92 -11.98 5.07
C LEU A 156 9.48 -12.05 3.61
N ILE A 157 9.54 -13.25 3.03
CA ILE A 157 8.89 -13.55 1.76
C ILE A 157 7.92 -14.70 2.07
N ASP A 158 6.63 -14.42 2.19
CA ASP A 158 5.61 -15.40 2.60
C ASP A 158 5.19 -16.36 1.47
N LEU A 159 6.19 -17.08 0.95
CA LEU A 159 6.13 -18.05 -0.15
C LEU A 159 6.39 -19.47 0.35
N GLN A 160 6.10 -19.77 1.62
CA GLN A 160 6.31 -21.11 2.16
C GLN A 160 5.32 -22.11 1.56
N GLU A 161 5.85 -23.10 0.85
CA GLU A 161 5.07 -24.21 0.30
C GLU A 161 4.40 -25.03 1.42
N GLU A 162 3.14 -25.42 1.19
CA GLU A 162 2.35 -26.28 2.08
C GLU A 162 2.25 -25.79 3.55
N SER A 163 2.35 -24.47 3.77
CA SER A 163 2.20 -23.92 5.12
C SER A 163 0.77 -24.12 5.65
N PRO A 164 0.58 -24.66 6.87
CA PRO A 164 -0.73 -24.68 7.52
C PRO A 164 -1.14 -23.31 8.06
N ILE A 165 -0.25 -22.31 8.00
CA ILE A 165 -0.48 -20.92 8.42
C ILE A 165 -0.61 -20.07 7.15
N PRO A 166 -1.84 -19.61 6.79
CA PRO A 166 -2.07 -18.83 5.57
C PRO A 166 -1.14 -17.62 5.45
N ALA A 167 -0.89 -16.91 6.54
CA ALA A 167 -0.06 -15.70 6.54
C ALA A 167 1.39 -15.94 6.07
N THR A 168 1.92 -17.18 6.09
CA THR A 168 3.32 -17.44 5.68
C THR A 168 3.45 -18.04 4.27
N GLY A 169 2.33 -18.29 3.58
CA GLY A 169 2.29 -18.96 2.28
C GLY A 169 1.41 -18.29 1.22
N PHE A 170 0.68 -17.23 1.57
CA PHE A 170 -0.33 -16.61 0.70
C PHE A 170 0.24 -16.11 -0.64
N LEU A 171 1.54 -15.78 -0.73
CA LEU A 171 2.14 -15.36 -1.99
C LEU A 171 2.14 -16.49 -3.02
N MET A 172 2.24 -17.76 -2.59
CA MET A 172 2.22 -18.87 -3.53
C MET A 172 0.84 -18.96 -4.19
N ASP A 173 -0.22 -18.90 -3.39
CA ASP A 173 -1.60 -18.91 -3.88
C ASP A 173 -1.84 -17.72 -4.82
N MET A 174 -1.44 -16.51 -4.40
CA MET A 174 -1.58 -15.28 -5.18
C MET A 174 -0.86 -15.34 -6.54
N LEU A 175 0.37 -15.84 -6.58
CA LEU A 175 1.21 -15.88 -7.79
C LEU A 175 0.87 -17.05 -8.72
N THR A 176 0.16 -18.07 -8.24
CA THR A 176 -0.17 -19.27 -9.02
C THR A 176 -1.66 -19.38 -9.37
N GLU A 177 -2.51 -18.50 -8.83
CA GLU A 177 -3.95 -18.42 -9.15
C GLU A 177 -4.18 -18.34 -10.67
N GLN A 178 -5.20 -19.05 -11.15
CA GLN A 178 -5.55 -19.12 -12.57
C GLN A 178 -7.01 -18.71 -12.79
N PRO A 179 -7.31 -17.76 -13.70
CA PRO A 179 -6.35 -16.96 -14.47
C PRO A 179 -5.54 -15.98 -13.60
N ASN A 180 -4.27 -15.77 -13.94
CA ASN A 180 -3.39 -14.84 -13.23
C ASN A 180 -3.48 -13.43 -13.86
N TYR A 181 -3.71 -12.42 -13.03
CA TYR A 181 -3.79 -11.01 -13.44
C TYR A 181 -2.65 -10.14 -12.91
N ILE A 182 -1.63 -10.73 -12.28
CA ILE A 182 -0.42 -10.03 -11.88
C ILE A 182 0.44 -9.82 -13.13
N LYS A 183 0.56 -8.56 -13.54
CA LYS A 183 1.46 -8.15 -14.61
C LYS A 183 2.91 -8.27 -14.15
N HIS A 184 3.18 -7.79 -12.95
CA HIS A 184 4.50 -7.77 -12.35
C HIS A 184 4.41 -7.62 -10.83
N TYR A 185 5.39 -8.18 -10.13
CA TYR A 185 5.45 -8.21 -8.67
C TYR A 185 6.77 -7.63 -8.17
N ASN A 186 6.66 -6.77 -7.16
CA ASN A 186 7.78 -6.15 -6.46
C ASN A 186 7.72 -6.54 -4.98
N HIS A 187 8.88 -6.86 -4.42
CA HIS A 187 9.04 -7.18 -3.01
C HIS A 187 10.10 -6.26 -2.38
N ILE A 188 9.73 -5.49 -1.36
CA ILE A 188 10.52 -4.39 -0.81
C ILE A 188 10.86 -4.66 0.66
N GLY A 189 12.13 -4.56 1.02
CA GLY A 189 12.54 -4.54 2.42
C GLY A 189 12.89 -5.90 3.03
N PHE A 190 12.91 -6.98 2.24
CA PHE A 190 13.23 -8.30 2.77
C PHE A 190 14.62 -8.36 3.39
N GLN A 191 14.76 -9.22 4.41
CA GLN A 191 16.02 -9.46 5.11
C GLN A 191 16.54 -10.86 4.76
N SER A 192 17.68 -10.93 4.08
CA SER A 192 18.15 -12.19 3.47
C SER A 192 18.43 -13.33 4.45
N TYR A 193 18.68 -13.02 5.73
CA TYR A 193 18.85 -14.05 6.76
C TYR A 193 17.55 -14.72 7.21
N PHE A 194 16.39 -14.18 6.82
CA PHE A 194 15.08 -14.83 7.01
C PHE A 194 14.57 -15.55 5.77
N VAL A 195 15.21 -15.37 4.61
CA VAL A 195 14.72 -15.89 3.33
C VAL A 195 15.55 -17.08 2.89
N HIS A 196 14.88 -18.19 2.56
CA HIS A 196 15.56 -19.35 2.01
C HIS A 196 16.11 -19.03 0.60
N PRO A 197 17.38 -19.32 0.27
CA PRO A 197 17.97 -18.95 -1.03
C PRO A 197 17.17 -19.42 -2.26
N ARG A 198 16.59 -20.63 -2.22
CA ARG A 198 15.73 -21.15 -3.29
C ARG A 198 14.51 -20.25 -3.59
N MET A 199 13.98 -19.52 -2.61
CA MET A 199 12.85 -18.61 -2.84
C MET A 199 13.29 -17.43 -3.71
N LEU A 200 14.50 -16.89 -3.49
CA LEU A 200 15.05 -15.84 -4.34
C LEU A 200 15.31 -16.33 -5.76
N GLU A 201 15.80 -17.57 -5.92
CA GLU A 201 15.94 -18.20 -7.24
C GLU A 201 14.60 -18.37 -7.96
N THR A 202 13.53 -18.68 -7.22
CA THR A 202 12.18 -18.77 -7.79
C THR A 202 11.66 -17.40 -8.23
N LEU A 203 11.81 -16.36 -7.39
CA LEU A 203 11.37 -15.00 -7.73
C LEU A 203 12.14 -14.42 -8.91
N ASP A 204 13.45 -14.69 -9.00
CA ASP A 204 14.30 -14.29 -10.12
C ASP A 204 13.85 -14.96 -11.43
N LYS A 205 13.54 -16.26 -11.40
CA LYS A 205 12.98 -16.98 -12.58
C LYS A 205 11.64 -16.43 -13.04
N LEU A 206 10.82 -15.94 -12.11
CA LEU A 206 9.55 -15.26 -12.39
C LEU A 206 9.75 -13.80 -12.81
N ARG A 207 10.99 -13.32 -12.87
CA ARG A 207 11.39 -11.94 -13.21
C ARG A 207 10.78 -10.87 -12.29
N PHE A 208 10.56 -11.24 -11.02
CA PHE A 208 10.07 -10.32 -10.02
C PHE A 208 11.18 -9.50 -9.38
N ASP A 209 10.84 -8.26 -9.03
CA ASP A 209 11.83 -7.33 -8.49
C ASP A 209 11.89 -7.46 -6.97
N CYS A 210 13.03 -7.92 -6.44
CA CYS A 210 13.23 -8.06 -5.00
C CYS A 210 14.27 -7.06 -4.49
N TYR A 211 13.86 -6.12 -3.66
CA TYR A 211 14.70 -5.09 -3.07
C TYR A 211 15.02 -5.43 -1.61
N ARG A 212 16.26 -5.82 -1.34
CA ARG A 212 16.73 -6.10 0.02
C ARG A 212 16.72 -4.82 0.85
N LEU A 213 16.39 -4.91 2.15
CA LEU A 213 16.38 -3.78 3.08
C LEU A 213 17.60 -2.86 2.94
N GLY A 214 18.81 -3.42 2.98
CA GLY A 214 20.05 -2.62 2.91
C GLY A 214 20.15 -1.78 1.63
N LYS A 215 19.70 -2.34 0.49
CA LYS A 215 19.74 -1.64 -0.80
C LYS A 215 18.74 -0.50 -0.87
N VAL A 216 17.55 -0.71 -0.32
CA VAL A 216 16.53 0.34 -0.23
C VAL A 216 16.99 1.47 0.71
N ARG A 217 17.62 1.14 1.83
CA ARG A 217 18.10 2.15 2.79
C ARG A 217 19.26 3.00 2.28
N GLU A 218 20.10 2.46 1.39
CA GLU A 218 21.14 3.25 0.71
C GLU A 218 20.55 4.38 -0.13
N ASN A 219 19.39 4.13 -0.77
CA ASN A 219 18.68 5.14 -1.54
C ASN A 219 17.17 4.87 -1.54
N LEU A 220 16.47 5.44 -0.54
CA LEU A 220 15.04 5.23 -0.35
C LEU A 220 14.19 5.77 -1.52
N GLU A 221 14.71 6.78 -2.24
CA GLU A 221 14.02 7.36 -3.39
C GLU A 221 13.83 6.33 -4.53
N GLU A 222 14.62 5.24 -4.58
CA GLU A 222 14.43 4.16 -5.55
C GLU A 222 13.10 3.42 -5.42
N SER A 223 12.51 3.44 -4.22
CA SER A 223 11.19 2.84 -3.96
C SER A 223 10.05 3.70 -4.47
N GLU A 224 10.25 5.00 -4.68
CA GLU A 224 9.17 5.89 -5.11
C GLU A 224 8.66 5.54 -6.51
N PRO A 225 9.49 5.32 -7.55
CA PRO A 225 8.99 4.92 -8.87
C PRO A 225 8.30 3.56 -8.86
N VAL A 226 8.75 2.63 -8.00
CA VAL A 226 8.14 1.30 -7.82
C VAL A 226 6.71 1.46 -7.32
N LEU A 227 6.53 2.22 -6.24
CA LEU A 227 5.21 2.48 -5.65
C LEU A 227 4.33 3.36 -6.54
N ARG A 228 4.91 4.28 -7.32
CA ARG A 228 4.18 5.07 -8.31
C ARG A 228 3.56 4.21 -9.41
N ASN A 229 4.25 3.14 -9.81
CA ASN A 229 3.78 2.22 -10.86
C ASN A 229 2.91 1.07 -10.32
N SER A 230 2.64 1.01 -9.02
CA SER A 230 1.85 -0.06 -8.41
C SER A 230 0.37 0.28 -8.37
N ASP A 231 -0.49 -0.70 -8.69
CA ASP A 231 -1.95 -0.63 -8.51
C ASP A 231 -2.35 -1.07 -7.10
N MET A 232 -1.62 -2.06 -6.56
CA MET A 232 -1.84 -2.67 -5.25
C MET A 232 -0.56 -2.60 -4.42
N PHE A 233 -0.67 -2.10 -3.19
CA PHE A 233 0.40 -2.12 -2.21
C PHE A 233 -0.05 -2.85 -0.94
N SER A 234 0.77 -3.78 -0.46
CA SER A 234 0.59 -4.45 0.83
C SER A 234 1.85 -4.27 1.67
N LEU A 235 1.70 -3.84 2.91
CA LEU A 235 2.81 -3.62 3.84
C LEU A 235 2.54 -4.42 5.11
N ASP A 236 3.47 -5.30 5.49
CA ASP A 236 3.48 -5.92 6.81
C ASP A 236 4.35 -5.09 7.77
N ILE A 237 3.88 -4.87 8.99
CA ILE A 237 4.65 -4.17 10.03
C ILE A 237 6.00 -4.83 10.35
N SER A 238 6.19 -6.10 9.97
CA SER A 238 7.43 -6.86 10.09
C SER A 238 8.62 -6.13 9.45
N VAL A 239 8.35 -5.31 8.42
CA VAL A 239 9.36 -4.54 7.68
C VAL A 239 9.94 -3.40 8.52
N ILE A 240 9.23 -2.95 9.55
CA ILE A 240 9.62 -1.86 10.46
C ILE A 240 10.36 -2.45 11.66
N LYS A 241 11.49 -1.85 12.04
CA LYS A 241 12.31 -2.33 13.16
C LYS A 241 11.51 -2.30 14.48
N HIS A 242 11.72 -3.31 15.34
CA HIS A 242 11.02 -3.44 16.64
C HIS A 242 11.01 -2.17 17.50
N THR A 243 12.06 -1.35 17.44
CA THR A 243 12.17 -0.14 18.26
C THR A 243 11.15 0.95 17.89
N GLU A 244 10.64 0.96 16.67
CA GLU A 244 9.61 1.91 16.19
C GLU A 244 8.24 1.23 16.07
N ALA A 245 8.21 -0.09 15.90
CA ALA A 245 7.01 -0.92 15.88
C ALA A 245 7.10 -2.09 16.87
N PRO A 246 6.93 -1.88 18.19
CA PRO A 246 7.11 -2.93 19.20
C PRO A 246 6.21 -4.16 19.06
N ALA A 247 5.10 -4.05 18.33
CA ALA A 247 4.26 -5.20 17.98
C ALA A 247 4.97 -6.17 17.02
N ASN A 248 5.92 -5.69 16.21
CA ASN A 248 6.81 -6.56 15.44
C ASN A 248 7.85 -7.20 16.37
N ARG A 249 7.74 -8.51 16.59
CA ARG A 249 8.69 -9.31 17.39
C ARG A 249 9.73 -10.07 16.56
N LEU A 250 9.70 -9.93 15.24
CA LEU A 250 10.56 -10.68 14.33
C LEU A 250 12.03 -10.25 14.45
N SER A 251 12.29 -8.94 14.44
CA SER A 251 13.66 -8.43 14.32
C SER A 251 13.86 -7.06 14.98
N PRO A 252 15.01 -6.83 15.64
CA PRO A 252 15.40 -5.48 16.07
C PRO A 252 15.78 -4.57 14.90
N ASN A 253 15.98 -5.13 13.70
CA ASN A 253 16.37 -4.42 12.48
C ASN A 253 15.21 -4.39 11.48
N GLY A 254 15.17 -3.35 10.66
CA GLY A 254 14.09 -3.06 9.72
C GLY A 254 14.21 -1.63 9.22
N PHE A 255 13.22 -1.15 8.48
CA PHE A 255 13.04 0.28 8.26
C PHE A 255 12.78 0.99 9.60
N SER A 256 13.27 2.21 9.71
CA SER A 256 12.85 3.16 10.72
C SER A 256 11.41 3.63 10.47
N GLY A 257 10.81 4.27 11.47
CA GLY A 257 9.48 4.87 11.35
C GLY A 257 9.43 5.94 10.26
N GLU A 258 10.49 6.73 10.11
CA GLU A 258 10.61 7.75 9.06
C GLU A 258 10.65 7.12 7.66
N GLU A 259 11.45 6.06 7.48
CA GLU A 259 11.52 5.32 6.20
C GLU A 259 10.16 4.67 5.87
N ALA A 260 9.45 4.11 6.86
CA ALA A 260 8.11 3.55 6.66
C ALA A 260 7.07 4.63 6.26
N CYS A 261 7.09 5.79 6.94
CA CYS A 261 6.28 6.95 6.58
C CYS A 261 6.57 7.44 5.16
N ALA A 262 7.83 7.44 4.73
CA ALA A 262 8.20 7.80 3.36
C ALA A 262 7.66 6.81 2.32
N LEU A 263 7.67 5.50 2.59
CA LEU A 263 7.03 4.52 1.71
C LEU A 263 5.52 4.78 1.58
N SER A 264 4.82 5.02 2.70
CA SER A 264 3.39 5.36 2.67
C SER A 264 3.12 6.67 1.94
N ARG A 265 4.01 7.65 2.07
CA ARG A 265 3.95 8.91 1.31
C ARG A 265 4.08 8.68 -0.18
N TYR A 266 5.06 7.88 -0.61
CA TYR A 266 5.24 7.54 -2.02
C TYR A 266 4.03 6.80 -2.60
N ALA A 267 3.44 5.88 -1.83
CA ALA A 267 2.19 5.22 -2.18
C ALA A 267 1.06 6.26 -2.37
N GLY A 268 0.90 7.20 -1.44
CA GLY A 268 -0.10 8.28 -1.55
C GLY A 268 0.11 9.23 -2.74
N MET A 269 1.37 9.40 -3.17
CA MET A 269 1.73 10.18 -4.36
C MET A 269 1.39 9.48 -5.69
N SER A 270 1.03 8.20 -5.65
CA SER A 270 0.69 7.44 -6.86
C SER A 270 -0.67 7.89 -7.41
N SER A 271 -0.73 8.06 -8.74
CA SER A 271 -2.00 8.24 -9.47
C SER A 271 -2.65 6.91 -9.85
N GLN A 272 -1.90 5.81 -9.77
CA GLN A 272 -2.30 4.48 -10.20
C GLN A 272 -2.79 3.61 -9.04
N LEU A 273 -2.20 3.79 -7.85
CA LEU A 273 -2.53 3.00 -6.67
C LEU A 273 -4.01 3.12 -6.30
N SER A 274 -4.70 1.99 -6.27
CA SER A 274 -6.12 1.90 -5.92
C SER A 274 -6.37 1.13 -4.63
N SER A 275 -5.40 0.36 -4.12
CA SER A 275 -5.49 -0.21 -2.78
C SER A 275 -4.15 -0.25 -2.05
N TYR A 276 -4.19 0.05 -0.75
CA TYR A 276 -3.06 0.02 0.15
C TYR A 276 -3.43 -0.72 1.45
N GLY A 277 -2.91 -1.92 1.66
CA GLY A 277 -3.13 -2.66 2.89
C GLY A 277 -1.96 -2.53 3.86
N ILE A 278 -2.28 -2.33 5.14
CA ILE A 278 -1.33 -2.38 6.25
C ILE A 278 -1.71 -3.57 7.12
N TYR A 279 -0.82 -4.53 7.26
CA TYR A 279 -1.06 -5.83 7.89
C TYR A 279 -0.02 -6.14 8.96
N GLY A 280 -0.28 -7.20 9.72
CA GLY A 280 0.60 -7.72 10.77
C GLY A 280 0.51 -7.02 12.10
N TYR A 281 -0.31 -5.97 12.23
CA TYR A 281 -0.48 -5.29 13.51
C TYR A 281 -1.27 -6.16 14.50
N ARG A 282 -0.59 -6.60 15.56
CA ARG A 282 -1.18 -7.39 16.65
C ARG A 282 -1.18 -6.57 17.94
N PRO A 283 -2.30 -5.95 18.33
CA PRO A 283 -2.35 -5.03 19.47
C PRO A 283 -1.89 -5.64 20.79
N ALA A 284 -2.14 -6.94 21.00
CA ALA A 284 -1.72 -7.66 22.19
C ALA A 284 -0.19 -7.76 22.36
N GLN A 285 0.58 -7.49 21.31
CA GLN A 285 2.04 -7.50 21.32
C GLN A 285 2.64 -6.09 21.39
N ASP A 286 1.82 -5.06 21.20
CA ASP A 286 2.23 -3.68 21.18
C ASP A 286 2.52 -3.16 22.59
N ARG A 287 3.37 -2.14 22.68
CA ARG A 287 3.69 -1.46 23.94
C ARG A 287 3.36 0.01 23.79
N ASP A 288 2.59 0.53 24.74
CA ASP A 288 2.19 1.95 24.79
C ASP A 288 1.53 2.46 23.49
N GLN A 289 0.95 1.54 22.71
CA GLN A 289 0.33 1.79 21.40
C GLN A 289 1.31 2.42 20.37
N LEU A 290 2.62 2.21 20.55
CA LEU A 290 3.64 2.82 19.69
C LEU A 290 3.54 2.33 18.25
N THR A 291 3.22 1.05 18.03
CA THR A 291 3.02 0.56 16.65
C THR A 291 1.76 1.15 16.03
N ALA A 292 0.66 1.27 16.79
CA ALA A 292 -0.54 1.95 16.29
C ALA A 292 -0.27 3.42 15.93
N ARG A 293 0.53 4.13 16.73
CA ARG A 293 0.98 5.50 16.42
C ARG A 293 1.85 5.56 15.18
N GLN A 294 2.76 4.60 15.00
CA GLN A 294 3.58 4.50 13.80
C GLN A 294 2.71 4.32 12.55
N ILE A 295 1.71 3.43 12.61
CA ILE A 295 0.74 3.24 11.51
C ILE A 295 -0.08 4.51 11.28
N ALA A 296 -0.55 5.17 12.34
CA ALA A 296 -1.28 6.44 12.24
C ALA A 296 -0.46 7.53 11.53
N GLN A 297 0.85 7.61 11.79
CA GLN A 297 1.74 8.54 11.11
C GLN A 297 1.95 8.15 9.63
N MET A 298 2.06 6.85 9.34
CA MET A 298 2.12 6.35 7.96
C MET A 298 0.86 6.73 7.16
N LEU A 299 -0.33 6.61 7.76
CA LEU A 299 -1.59 7.06 7.16
C LEU A 299 -1.60 8.58 6.93
N TRP A 300 -1.11 9.35 7.90
CA TRP A 300 -0.99 10.81 7.77
C TRP A 300 -0.10 11.19 6.58
N TYR A 301 1.06 10.54 6.43
CA TYR A 301 1.97 10.78 5.31
C TYR A 301 1.44 10.26 3.97
N PHE A 302 0.61 9.22 3.96
CA PHE A 302 -0.12 8.82 2.76
C PHE A 302 -1.02 9.97 2.28
N ILE A 303 -1.74 10.64 3.20
CA ILE A 303 -2.60 11.78 2.85
C ILE A 303 -1.77 13.00 2.39
N ASP A 304 -0.62 13.28 3.01
CA ASP A 304 0.32 14.29 2.49
C ASP A 304 0.74 13.95 1.04
N GLY A 305 1.09 12.69 0.80
CA GLY A 305 1.40 12.18 -0.53
C GLY A 305 0.26 12.40 -1.52
N ARG A 306 -0.99 12.20 -1.09
CA ARG A 306 -2.17 12.44 -1.92
C ARG A 306 -2.37 13.91 -2.27
N SER A 307 -2.12 14.82 -1.32
CA SER A 307 -2.11 16.27 -1.58
C SER A 307 -1.04 16.65 -2.61
N VAL A 308 0.15 16.02 -2.55
CA VAL A 308 1.19 16.22 -3.57
C VAL A 308 0.74 15.70 -4.93
N ARG A 309 0.12 14.52 -5.00
CA ARG A 309 -0.45 13.98 -6.24
C ARG A 309 -1.45 14.92 -6.87
N ASN A 310 -2.31 15.56 -6.08
CA ASN A 310 -3.32 16.51 -6.60
C ASN A 310 -2.71 17.78 -7.23
N LYS A 311 -1.42 18.05 -6.97
CA LYS A 311 -0.67 19.16 -7.58
C LYS A 311 0.11 18.74 -8.83
N GLU A 312 0.25 17.45 -9.10
CA GLU A 312 1.00 16.94 -10.25
C GLU A 312 0.32 17.32 -11.57
N ALA A 313 1.12 17.69 -12.58
CA ALA A 313 0.60 17.98 -13.91
C ALA A 313 0.46 16.69 -14.73
N LEU A 314 -0.47 16.69 -15.69
CA LEU A 314 -0.55 15.62 -16.69
C LEU A 314 0.69 15.64 -17.59
N LEU A 315 1.16 14.48 -18.04
CA LEU A 315 2.40 14.37 -18.84
C LEU A 315 2.29 15.08 -20.21
N GLU A 316 1.07 15.30 -20.68
CA GLU A 316 0.74 16.05 -21.88
C GLU A 316 1.00 17.56 -21.71
N GLU A 317 0.98 18.08 -20.47
CA GLU A 317 1.25 19.49 -20.15
C GLU A 317 2.77 19.77 -20.11
N ARG A 318 3.45 19.65 -21.26
CA ARG A 318 4.93 19.72 -21.36
C ARG A 318 5.55 20.98 -20.73
N ASP A 319 4.86 22.11 -20.75
CA ASP A 319 5.32 23.35 -20.10
C ASP A 319 5.49 23.22 -18.58
N ALA A 320 4.81 22.26 -17.94
CA ALA A 320 4.95 21.94 -16.52
C ALA A 320 6.21 21.12 -16.20
N PHE A 321 6.98 20.70 -17.21
CA PHE A 321 8.17 19.85 -17.05
C PHE A 321 9.44 20.53 -17.56
N TRP A 322 10.57 20.13 -16.99
CA TRP A 322 11.87 20.27 -17.63
C TRP A 322 12.13 19.02 -18.46
N GLU A 323 12.50 19.21 -19.73
CA GLU A 323 12.84 18.12 -20.64
C GLU A 323 14.36 18.03 -20.80
N PHE A 324 14.89 16.82 -20.66
CA PHE A 324 16.30 16.51 -20.83
C PHE A 324 16.42 15.47 -21.94
N HIS A 325 16.95 15.89 -23.09
CA HIS A 325 17.23 15.01 -24.21
C HIS A 325 18.63 14.44 -24.06
N ILE A 326 18.74 13.12 -24.00
CA ILE A 326 20.01 12.43 -23.88
C ILE A 326 20.09 11.33 -24.94
N ALA A 327 21.32 10.98 -25.32
CA ALA A 327 21.59 9.75 -26.05
C ALA A 327 22.35 8.82 -25.10
N CYS A 328 21.80 7.64 -24.85
CA CYS A 328 22.40 6.61 -24.01
C CYS A 328 22.51 5.31 -24.82
N ALA A 329 23.73 4.78 -24.97
CA ALA A 329 24.00 3.58 -25.77
C ALA A 329 23.39 3.64 -27.19
N ASP A 330 23.53 4.79 -27.86
CA ASP A 330 22.98 5.09 -29.19
C ASP A 330 21.43 5.11 -29.28
N ILE A 331 20.75 5.17 -28.13
CA ILE A 331 19.29 5.34 -28.03
C ILE A 331 18.99 6.77 -27.56
N ASP A 332 18.33 7.54 -28.42
CA ASP A 332 17.78 8.84 -28.05
C ASP A 332 16.60 8.65 -27.09
N THR A 333 16.67 9.29 -25.92
CA THR A 333 15.61 9.26 -24.92
C THR A 333 15.41 10.63 -24.26
N VAL A 334 14.23 10.82 -23.70
CA VAL A 334 13.83 12.05 -23.03
C VAL A 334 13.49 11.74 -21.57
N PHE A 335 14.08 12.50 -20.67
CA PHE A 335 13.70 12.53 -19.26
C PHE A 335 12.87 13.77 -18.98
N LEU A 336 11.82 13.61 -18.19
CA LEU A 336 10.99 14.71 -17.70
C LEU A 336 11.19 14.87 -16.21
N LYS A 337 11.31 16.11 -15.75
CA LYS A 337 11.24 16.46 -14.34
C LYS A 337 10.08 17.43 -14.10
N SER A 338 9.14 17.07 -13.23
CA SER A 338 8.04 17.95 -12.86
C SER A 338 8.58 19.21 -12.18
N LYS A 339 8.17 20.39 -12.67
CA LYS A 339 8.47 21.68 -12.04
C LYS A 339 7.73 21.85 -10.71
N LYS A 340 6.63 21.12 -10.51
CA LYS A 340 5.77 21.24 -9.33
C LYS A 340 6.20 20.32 -8.20
N THR A 341 6.52 19.06 -8.50
CA THR A 341 6.80 18.03 -7.50
C THR A 341 8.24 17.54 -7.49
N GLY A 342 9.02 17.87 -8.53
CA GLY A 342 10.41 17.41 -8.68
C GLY A 342 10.56 15.94 -9.10
N ARG A 343 9.45 15.22 -9.29
CA ARG A 343 9.41 13.81 -9.72
C ARG A 343 9.91 13.65 -11.16
N TRP A 344 10.41 12.45 -11.46
CA TRP A 344 11.00 12.12 -12.76
C TRP A 344 10.24 11.05 -13.53
N TRP A 345 10.33 11.14 -14.85
CA TRP A 345 9.88 10.13 -15.80
C TRP A 345 10.95 9.95 -16.88
N MET A 346 11.08 8.73 -17.40
CA MET A 346 11.95 8.39 -18.52
C MET A 346 11.14 7.88 -19.69
N GLN A 347 11.56 8.22 -20.91
CA GLN A 347 10.95 7.74 -22.13
C GLN A 347 11.50 6.37 -22.53
N LEU A 348 10.61 5.42 -22.76
CA LEU A 348 10.92 4.12 -23.35
C LEU A 348 10.98 4.21 -24.90
N PRO A 349 11.55 3.22 -25.62
CA PRO A 349 11.58 3.21 -27.08
C PRO A 349 10.21 3.36 -27.76
N GLY A 350 9.16 2.86 -27.11
CA GLY A 350 7.76 2.99 -27.55
C GLY A 350 7.18 4.41 -27.43
N LYS A 351 7.97 5.38 -26.93
CA LYS A 351 7.61 6.78 -26.61
C LYS A 351 6.76 6.98 -25.36
N ASP A 352 6.32 5.90 -24.72
CA ASP A 352 5.67 5.94 -23.41
C ASP A 352 6.65 6.42 -22.33
N PHE A 353 6.11 7.15 -21.36
CA PHE A 353 6.87 7.64 -20.20
C PHE A 353 6.56 6.78 -18.99
N VAL A 354 7.60 6.27 -18.35
CA VAL A 354 7.48 5.50 -17.11
C VAL A 354 8.14 6.25 -15.95
N PRO A 355 7.65 6.07 -14.71
CA PRO A 355 8.27 6.65 -13.53
C PRO A 355 9.74 6.23 -13.41
N CYS A 356 10.62 7.17 -13.06
CA CYS A 356 12.02 6.88 -12.77
C CYS A 356 12.53 7.74 -11.62
N ALA A 357 13.72 7.40 -11.12
CA ALA A 357 14.45 8.16 -10.12
C ALA A 357 15.46 9.09 -10.79
N TYR A 358 15.98 10.06 -10.04
CA TYR A 358 17.04 10.95 -10.54
C TYR A 358 18.34 10.20 -10.85
N SER A 359 18.63 9.13 -10.09
CA SER A 359 19.72 8.20 -10.33
C SER A 359 19.67 7.58 -11.72
N ASP A 360 18.48 7.22 -12.22
CA ASP A 360 18.29 6.68 -13.58
C ASP A 360 18.74 7.71 -14.63
N TYR A 361 18.39 8.99 -14.44
CA TYR A 361 18.85 10.08 -15.31
C TYR A 361 20.39 10.24 -15.25
N LEU A 362 20.98 10.15 -14.06
CA LEU A 362 22.43 10.26 -13.90
C LEU A 362 23.19 9.11 -14.57
N MET A 363 22.71 7.87 -14.43
CA MET A 363 23.28 6.70 -15.10
C MET A 363 23.22 6.87 -16.62
N ALA A 364 22.04 7.23 -17.13
CA ALA A 364 21.85 7.40 -18.56
C ALA A 364 22.69 8.56 -19.13
N SER A 365 22.87 9.65 -18.37
CA SER A 365 23.78 10.76 -18.71
C SER A 365 25.25 10.35 -18.75
N ASN A 366 25.61 9.28 -18.04
CA ASN A 366 26.94 8.66 -18.09
C ASN A 366 27.05 7.54 -19.14
N ASN A 367 26.11 7.49 -20.09
CA ASN A 367 26.05 6.49 -21.15
C ASN A 367 25.82 5.04 -20.66
N GLU A 368 25.19 4.88 -19.48
CA GLU A 368 24.79 3.59 -18.92
C GLU A 368 23.27 3.45 -18.93
N ILE A 369 22.74 2.37 -19.51
CA ILE A 369 21.29 2.14 -19.55
C ILE A 369 20.81 1.79 -18.13
N PRO A 370 19.84 2.54 -17.55
CA PRO A 370 19.32 2.23 -16.23
C PRO A 370 18.67 0.85 -16.18
N GLU A 371 18.90 0.11 -15.09
CA GLU A 371 18.35 -1.24 -14.92
C GLU A 371 16.81 -1.23 -15.01
N ARG A 372 16.16 -0.21 -14.44
CA ARG A 372 14.71 -0.01 -14.51
C ARG A 372 14.22 0.05 -15.95
N TRP A 373 14.98 0.70 -16.83
CA TRP A 373 14.64 0.84 -18.25
C TRP A 373 14.70 -0.52 -18.95
N LEU A 374 15.77 -1.30 -18.71
CA LEU A 374 15.93 -2.65 -19.26
C LEU A 374 14.79 -3.56 -18.81
N ARG A 375 14.47 -3.53 -17.51
CA ARG A 375 13.39 -4.31 -16.92
C ARG A 375 12.03 -3.97 -17.54
N HIS A 376 11.73 -2.70 -17.80
CA HIS A 376 10.50 -2.34 -18.52
C HIS A 376 10.48 -2.90 -19.95
N GLN A 377 11.62 -2.89 -20.66
CA GLN A 377 11.70 -3.42 -22.02
C GLN A 377 11.53 -4.94 -22.08
N GLU A 378 12.06 -5.68 -21.10
CA GLU A 378 11.92 -7.14 -21.01
C GLU A 378 10.48 -7.60 -20.71
N ARG A 379 9.61 -6.67 -20.30
CA ARG A 379 8.20 -6.91 -19.90
C ARG A 379 7.20 -6.54 -20.99
N LEU A 380 7.63 -5.86 -22.06
CA LEU A 380 6.85 -5.60 -23.28
C LEU A 380 6.89 -6.84 -24.18
#